data_AF-A0A4C1TBA5-F1
#
_entry.id   AF-A0A4C1TBA5-F1
#
_cell.length_a   1.000
_cell.length_b   1.000
_cell.length_c   1.000
_cell.angle_alpha   90.00
_cell.angle_beta   90.00
_cell.angle_gamma   90.00
#
_symmetry.space_group_name_H-M   'P 1'
#
loop_
_entity.id
_entity.type
_entity.pdbx_description
1 polymer ?
#
loop_
_entity_poly.entity_id
_entity_poly.type
_entity_poly.pdbx_seq_one_letter_code
_entity_poly.pdbx_strand_id
1 'polypeptide(L)'
;MIVAEEHVEGQEDAEEFLSYILNKLNDEMLEMICNNRNKGSVTRQTDFGCTPLSDIFRGELRSRLQREGEHSTDVIQPFFTLQLNIEKAASVKEALEILVGRDQLEGVTGSKSKQEVVAWQQMNLEKLPPVLILHLKWFDYRSDGCTKL
;
A
#
# COMPACT_ATOMS: atom_id res chain seq x y z
N MET A 1 -37.46 -20.16 -21.92
CA MET A 1 -36.14 -20.10 -22.57
C MET A 1 -35.36 -19.03 -21.81
N ILE A 2 -34.48 -19.47 -20.92
CA ILE A 2 -33.73 -18.60 -20.01
C ILE A 2 -32.67 -17.88 -20.86
N VAL A 3 -32.62 -16.57 -20.75
CA VAL A 3 -31.57 -15.73 -21.30
C VAL A 3 -30.31 -16.08 -20.51
N ALA A 4 -29.33 -16.71 -21.16
CA ALA A 4 -28.02 -16.88 -20.56
C ALA A 4 -27.41 -15.48 -20.42
N GLU A 5 -27.23 -15.02 -19.19
CA GLU A 5 -26.34 -13.90 -18.89
C GLU A 5 -24.95 -14.28 -19.38
N GLU A 6 -24.52 -13.62 -20.44
CA GLU A 6 -23.15 -13.66 -20.94
C GLU A 6 -22.29 -12.92 -19.91
N HIS A 7 -21.83 -13.63 -18.88
CA HIS A 7 -20.75 -13.17 -18.02
C HIS A 7 -19.49 -13.05 -18.88
N VAL A 8 -19.12 -11.83 -19.24
CA VAL A 8 -17.82 -11.53 -19.85
C VAL A 8 -16.78 -11.71 -18.75
N GLU A 9 -16.20 -12.90 -18.62
CA GLU A 9 -14.97 -13.12 -17.86
C GLU A 9 -13.82 -12.46 -18.63
N GLY A 10 -13.65 -11.16 -18.41
CA GLY A 10 -12.48 -10.43 -18.86
C GLY A 10 -11.23 -10.88 -18.12
N GLN A 11 -10.06 -10.65 -18.72
CA GLN A 11 -8.78 -10.86 -18.03
C GLN A 11 -8.69 -9.89 -16.83
N GLU A 12 -8.58 -10.43 -15.62
CA GLU A 12 -8.44 -9.66 -14.39
C GLU A 12 -6.97 -9.42 -14.02
N ASP A 13 -6.70 -8.34 -13.29
CA ASP A 13 -5.40 -8.05 -12.72
C ASP A 13 -5.16 -8.91 -11.47
N ALA A 14 -4.08 -9.69 -11.49
CA ALA A 14 -3.77 -10.62 -10.40
C ALA A 14 -3.42 -9.91 -9.09
N GLU A 15 -2.91 -8.67 -9.13
CA GLU A 15 -2.65 -7.89 -7.92
C GLU A 15 -3.92 -7.37 -7.29
N GLU A 16 -4.85 -6.87 -8.10
CA GLU A 16 -6.15 -6.43 -7.59
C GLU A 16 -6.88 -7.60 -6.92
N PHE A 17 -6.90 -8.76 -7.58
CA PHE A 17 -7.49 -9.98 -7.03
C PHE A 17 -6.80 -10.42 -5.73
N LEU A 18 -5.46 -10.47 -5.70
CA LEU A 18 -4.71 -10.87 -4.51
C LEU A 18 -4.92 -9.90 -3.34
N SER A 19 -4.88 -8.60 -3.61
CA SER A 19 -5.14 -7.55 -2.63
C SER A 19 -6.54 -7.68 -2.05
N TYR A 20 -7.54 -7.90 -2.90
CA TYR A 20 -8.92 -8.13 -2.47
C TYR A 20 -9.02 -9.34 -1.53
N ILE A 21 -8.45 -10.48 -1.92
CA ILE A 21 -8.50 -11.72 -1.12
C ILE A 21 -7.80 -11.52 0.24
N LEU A 22 -6.60 -10.95 0.27
CA LEU A 22 -5.85 -10.78 1.51
C LEU A 22 -6.57 -9.83 2.48
N ASN A 23 -7.08 -8.71 1.97
CA ASN A 23 -7.82 -7.76 2.81
C ASN A 23 -9.13 -8.37 3.32
N LYS A 24 -9.92 -8.99 2.43
CA LYS A 24 -11.20 -9.59 2.80
C LYS A 24 -11.04 -10.72 3.83
N LEU A 25 -10.07 -11.63 3.62
CA LEU A 25 -9.80 -12.69 4.57
C LEU A 25 -9.35 -12.12 5.92
N ASN A 26 -8.49 -11.09 5.91
CA ASN A 26 -8.09 -10.43 7.15
C ASN A 26 -9.29 -9.86 7.91
N ASP A 27 -10.18 -9.16 7.21
CA ASP A 27 -11.33 -8.49 7.83
C ASP A 27 -12.32 -9.50 8.40
N GLU A 28 -12.62 -10.57 7.65
CA GLU A 28 -13.47 -11.68 8.14
C GLU A 28 -12.88 -12.34 9.40
N MET A 29 -11.56 -12.58 9.43
CA MET A 29 -10.91 -13.12 10.62
C MET A 29 -10.91 -12.14 11.79
N LEU A 30 -10.70 -10.85 11.53
CA LEU A 30 -10.78 -9.82 12.55
C LEU A 30 -12.18 -9.81 13.17
N GLU A 31 -13.23 -9.78 12.37
CA GLU A 31 -14.61 -9.82 12.86
C GLU A 31 -14.85 -11.03 13.78
N MET A 32 -14.40 -12.22 13.37
CA MET A 32 -14.51 -13.43 14.20
C MET A 32 -13.77 -13.33 15.53
N ILE A 33 -12.54 -12.82 15.54
CA ILE A 33 -11.71 -12.70 16.75
C ILE A 33 -12.27 -11.62 17.69
N CYS A 34 -12.70 -10.48 17.14
CA CYS A 34 -13.29 -9.38 17.89
C CYS A 34 -14.61 -9.78 18.55
N ASN A 35 -15.44 -10.56 17.84
CA ASN A 35 -16.74 -11.03 18.36
C ASN A 35 -16.59 -12.04 19.50
N ASN A 36 -15.46 -12.76 19.58
CA ASN A 36 -15.19 -13.75 20.63
C ASN A 36 -14.44 -13.16 21.85
N ARG A 37 -13.93 -11.93 21.74
CA ARG A 37 -13.31 -11.19 22.84
C ARG A 37 -14.37 -10.33 23.53
N ASN A 38 -14.88 -10.80 24.67
CA ASN A 38 -15.70 -9.99 25.57
C ASN A 38 -15.05 -8.60 25.75
N LYS A 39 -15.82 -7.53 25.45
CA LYS A 39 -15.47 -6.11 25.60
C LYS A 39 -14.64 -5.84 26.85
N GLY A 40 -13.32 -5.83 26.74
CA GLY A 40 -12.47 -5.76 27.93
C GLY A 40 -10.98 -5.71 27.61
N SER A 41 -10.56 -4.68 26.88
CA SER A 41 -9.29 -3.97 27.08
C SER A 41 -9.09 -3.04 25.89
N VAL A 42 -9.33 -1.75 26.09
CA VAL A 42 -8.97 -0.69 25.13
C VAL A 42 -7.51 -0.37 25.38
N THR A 43 -6.61 -0.92 24.56
CA THR A 43 -5.24 -0.42 24.49
C THR A 43 -5.21 0.60 23.37
N ARG A 44 -5.04 1.88 23.71
CA ARG A 44 -4.86 2.96 22.73
C ARG A 44 -3.47 2.86 22.08
N GLN A 45 -3.35 1.96 21.12
CA GLN A 45 -2.43 2.07 20.00
C GLN A 45 -3.31 2.05 18.74
N THR A 46 -2.83 2.51 17.59
CA THR A 46 -3.53 2.27 16.31
C THR A 46 -3.50 0.76 16.05
N ASP A 47 -4.42 0.04 16.68
CA ASP A 47 -4.46 -1.41 16.73
C ASP A 47 -5.05 -1.89 15.40
N PHE A 48 -4.18 -2.27 14.46
CA PHE A 48 -4.60 -2.81 13.16
C PHE A 48 -5.27 -4.19 13.27
N GLY A 49 -5.44 -4.68 14.50
CA GLY A 49 -5.90 -6.02 14.83
C GLY A 49 -4.86 -7.08 14.43
N CYS A 50 -4.88 -8.21 15.13
CA CYS A 50 -4.00 -9.34 14.81
C CYS A 50 -4.83 -10.54 14.37
N THR A 51 -4.54 -11.05 13.18
CA THR A 51 -5.01 -12.30 12.61
C THR A 51 -3.81 -13.17 12.24
N PRO A 52 -3.97 -14.50 12.12
CA PRO A 52 -2.90 -15.35 11.60
C PRO A 52 -2.36 -14.90 10.24
N LEU A 53 -3.21 -14.30 9.38
CA LEU A 53 -2.78 -13.74 8.10
C LEU A 53 -1.91 -12.50 8.29
N SER A 54 -2.29 -11.58 9.18
CA SER A 54 -1.47 -10.41 9.47
C SER A 54 -0.14 -10.76 10.10
N ASP A 55 -0.09 -11.79 10.94
CA ASP A 55 1.13 -12.20 11.61
C ASP A 55 2.18 -12.73 10.62
N ILE A 56 1.74 -13.22 9.46
CA ILE A 56 2.60 -13.79 8.42
C ILE A 56 2.94 -12.77 7.33
N PHE A 57 1.94 -12.01 6.85
CA PHE A 57 2.06 -11.21 5.63
C PHE A 57 2.01 -9.69 5.85
N ARG A 58 1.64 -9.20 7.04
CA ARG A 58 1.51 -7.75 7.27
C ARG A 58 2.86 -7.12 7.60
N GLY A 59 3.32 -6.23 6.72
CA GLY A 59 4.36 -5.26 7.02
C GLY A 59 3.78 -3.89 7.34
N GLU A 60 4.65 -2.94 7.67
CA GLU A 60 4.29 -1.54 7.88
C GLU A 60 5.22 -0.64 7.08
N LEU A 61 4.64 0.34 6.39
CA LEU A 61 5.34 1.40 5.68
C LEU A 61 5.16 2.70 6.45
N ARG A 62 6.25 3.46 6.61
CA ARG A 62 6.22 4.84 7.08
C ARG A 62 6.37 5.78 5.90
N SER A 63 5.33 6.54 5.59
CA SER A 63 5.41 7.68 4.67
C SER A 63 5.74 8.94 5.46
N ARG A 64 6.77 9.67 5.06
CA ARG A 64 7.17 10.95 5.62
C ARG A 64 6.93 12.05 4.60
N LEU A 65 6.13 13.04 4.98
CA LEU A 65 5.95 14.28 4.25
C LEU A 65 6.67 15.41 4.98
N GLN A 66 7.68 15.99 4.35
CA GLN A 66 8.39 17.16 4.87
C GLN A 66 8.10 18.36 3.97
N ARG A 67 7.54 19.44 4.54
CA ARG A 67 7.42 20.72 3.85
C ARG A 67 8.49 21.68 4.36
N GLU A 68 9.03 22.49 3.47
CA GLU A 68 10.00 23.51 3.83
C GLU A 68 9.41 24.48 4.87
N GLY A 69 10.13 24.67 5.98
CA GLY A 69 9.67 25.52 7.09
C GLY A 69 8.63 24.90 8.03
N GLU A 70 8.21 23.65 7.80
CA GLU A 70 7.27 22.92 8.68
C GLU A 70 7.90 21.68 9.32
N HIS A 71 7.26 21.18 10.39
CA HIS A 71 7.59 19.87 10.93
C HIS A 71 7.16 18.78 9.94
N SER A 72 7.95 17.71 9.86
CA SER A 72 7.58 16.54 9.06
C SER A 72 6.36 15.83 9.66
N THR A 73 5.48 15.35 8.80
CA THR A 73 4.37 14.47 9.16
C THR A 73 4.71 13.05 8.75
N ASP A 74 4.61 12.12 9.69
CA ASP A 74 4.78 10.69 9.43
C ASP A 74 3.42 9.98 9.48
N VAL A 75 3.16 9.09 8.53
CA VAL A 75 1.99 8.20 8.49
C VAL A 75 2.49 6.77 8.38
N ILE A 76 2.12 5.92 9.34
CA ILE A 76 2.40 4.48 9.29
C ILE A 76 1.16 3.77 8.74
N GLN A 77 1.34 2.99 7.68
CA GLN A 77 0.28 2.24 7.04
C GLN A 77 0.66 0.76 6.91
N PRO A 78 -0.26 -0.18 7.21
CA PRO A 78 -0.01 -1.59 7.01
C PRO A 78 -0.02 -1.91 5.51
N PHE A 79 0.72 -2.95 5.12
CA PHE A 79 0.65 -3.51 3.78
C PHE A 79 0.72 -5.04 3.83
N PHE A 80 0.06 -5.70 2.88
CA PHE A 80 0.20 -7.14 2.64
C PHE A 80 1.07 -7.44 1.42
N THR A 81 1.05 -6.53 0.44
CA THR A 81 1.85 -6.58 -0.77
C THR A 81 2.66 -5.29 -0.90
N LEU A 82 3.91 -5.40 -1.33
CA LEU A 82 4.76 -4.25 -1.61
C LEU A 82 4.86 -4.07 -3.12
N GLN A 83 4.28 -3.00 -3.63
CA GLN A 83 4.31 -2.69 -5.05
C GLN A 83 5.64 -2.01 -5.42
N LEU A 84 6.36 -2.57 -6.39
CA LEU A 84 7.64 -2.06 -6.90
C LEU A 84 7.47 -1.59 -8.33
N ASN A 85 7.78 -0.31 -8.56
CA ASN A 85 7.94 0.20 -9.91
C ASN A 85 9.29 -0.27 -10.46
N ILE A 86 9.26 -1.07 -11.53
CA ILE A 86 10.47 -1.58 -12.19
C ILE A 86 10.86 -0.78 -13.43
N GLU A 87 10.12 0.27 -13.79
CA GLU A 87 10.37 1.07 -15.00
C GLU A 87 11.77 1.66 -15.05
N LYS A 88 12.25 2.13 -13.90
CA LYS A 88 13.56 2.76 -13.76
C LYS A 88 14.58 1.88 -13.04
N ALA A 89 14.30 0.58 -12.90
CA ALA A 89 15.13 -0.34 -12.13
C ALA A 89 15.58 -1.54 -12.97
N ALA A 90 16.88 -1.84 -12.93
CA ALA A 90 17.46 -3.04 -13.55
C ALA A 90 17.43 -4.26 -12.61
N SER A 91 17.04 -4.09 -11.34
CA SER A 91 16.93 -5.18 -10.37
C SER A 91 15.89 -4.89 -9.28
N VAL A 92 15.42 -5.93 -8.59
CA VAL A 92 14.55 -5.79 -7.41
C VAL A 92 15.20 -4.94 -6.32
N LYS A 93 16.52 -5.08 -6.13
CA LYS A 93 17.29 -4.27 -5.18
C LYS A 93 17.19 -2.79 -5.52
N GLU A 94 17.41 -2.45 -6.79
CA GLU A 94 17.32 -1.07 -7.27
C GLU A 94 15.89 -0.52 -7.18
N ALA A 95 14.87 -1.34 -7.49
CA ALA A 95 13.48 -0.94 -7.34
C ALA A 95 13.11 -0.65 -5.87
N LEU A 96 13.67 -1.42 -4.91
CA LEU A 96 13.53 -1.16 -3.48
C LEU A 96 14.28 0.11 -3.05
N GLU A 97 15.47 0.36 -3.58
CA GLU A 97 16.24 1.59 -3.34
C GLU A 97 15.49 2.83 -3.85
N ILE A 98 14.86 2.73 -5.02
CA ILE A 98 13.99 3.77 -5.57
C ILE A 98 12.75 3.97 -4.68
N LEU A 99 12.09 2.89 -4.26
CA LEU A 99 10.89 2.96 -3.40
C LEU A 99 11.17 3.73 -2.10
N VAL A 100 12.33 3.49 -1.47
CA VAL A 100 12.71 4.17 -0.22
C VAL A 100 13.43 5.50 -0.42
N GLY A 101 13.61 5.88 -1.69
CA GLY A 101 14.16 7.15 -2.11
C GLY A 101 13.32 8.33 -1.63
N ARG A 102 13.95 9.51 -1.66
CA ARG A 102 13.28 10.76 -1.31
C ARG A 102 12.98 11.52 -2.60
N ASP A 103 11.70 11.69 -2.88
CA ASP A 103 11.22 12.43 -4.04
C ASP A 103 10.78 13.84 -3.63
N GLN A 104 11.08 14.82 -4.47
CA GLN A 104 10.54 16.17 -4.34
C GLN A 104 9.13 16.19 -4.94
N LEU A 105 8.18 16.77 -4.22
CA LEU A 105 6.81 16.96 -4.68
C LEU A 105 6.66 18.35 -5.30
N GLU A 106 6.00 18.42 -6.45
CA GLU A 106 5.62 19.66 -7.11
C GLU A 106 4.22 20.11 -6.66
N GLY A 107 3.97 21.43 -6.62
CA GLY A 107 2.64 22.00 -6.39
C GLY A 107 2.09 21.87 -4.96
N VAL A 108 2.92 21.54 -3.96
CA VAL A 108 2.47 21.45 -2.56
C VAL A 108 2.36 22.85 -1.95
N THR A 109 1.19 23.18 -1.42
CA THR A 109 0.97 24.46 -0.72
C THR A 109 1.25 24.31 0.78
N GLY A 110 1.78 25.38 1.37
CA GLY A 110 2.01 25.47 2.81
C GLY A 110 0.70 25.40 3.59
N SER A 111 0.74 24.84 4.81
CA SER A 111 -0.45 24.74 5.66
C SER A 111 -0.90 26.11 6.20
N LYS A 112 0.03 27.07 6.29
CA LYS A 112 -0.18 28.42 6.85
C LYS A 112 -0.26 29.52 5.79
N SER A 113 0.32 29.29 4.62
CA SER A 113 0.25 30.21 3.48
C SER A 113 -0.14 29.40 2.25
N LYS A 114 -1.10 29.89 1.45
CA LYS A 114 -1.46 29.30 0.15
C LYS A 114 -0.36 29.46 -0.91
N GLN A 115 0.89 29.64 -0.47
CA GLN A 115 2.06 29.70 -1.33
C GLN A 115 2.59 28.29 -1.54
N GLU A 116 3.10 28.03 -2.74
CA GLU A 116 3.81 26.79 -3.02
C GLU A 116 5.11 26.75 -2.22
N VAL A 117 5.36 25.62 -1.59
CA VAL A 117 6.56 25.34 -0.81
C VAL A 117 7.21 24.08 -1.34
N VAL A 118 8.54 24.02 -1.23
CA VAL A 118 9.23 22.77 -1.54
C VAL A 118 8.81 21.71 -0.53
N ALA A 119 8.38 20.57 -1.03
CA ALA A 119 8.02 19.44 -0.21
C ALA A 119 8.74 18.18 -0.68
N TRP A 120 8.99 17.28 0.26
CA TRP A 120 9.58 15.98 -0.01
C TRP A 120 8.74 14.88 0.58
N GLN A 121 8.59 13.80 -0.17
CA GLN A 121 8.00 12.56 0.28
C GLN A 121 9.06 11.47 0.31
N GLN A 122 9.02 10.65 1.34
CA GLN A 122 9.88 9.48 1.47
C GLN A 122 9.09 8.33 2.08
N MET A 123 9.28 7.13 1.56
CA MET A 123 8.72 5.91 2.15
C MET A 123 9.82 5.09 2.80
N ASN A 124 9.55 4.52 3.97
CA ASN A 124 10.45 3.62 4.66
C ASN A 124 9.71 2.32 5.02
N LEU A 125 10.42 1.20 4.96
CA LEU A 125 9.94 -0.08 5.50
C LEU A 125 10.11 -0.06 7.02
N GLU A 126 9.02 0.22 7.74
CA GLU A 126 9.01 0.33 9.20
C GLU A 126 9.08 -1.06 9.85
N LYS A 127 8.30 -2.01 9.32
CA LYS A 127 8.26 -3.39 9.78
C LYS A 127 8.14 -4.32 8.58
N LEU A 128 8.99 -5.34 8.53
CA LEU A 128 8.93 -6.38 7.50
C LEU A 128 8.10 -7.58 7.99
N PRO A 129 7.23 -8.14 7.13
CA PRO A 129 6.54 -9.39 7.43
C PRO A 129 7.51 -10.58 7.32
N PRO A 130 7.24 -11.69 8.03
CA PRO A 130 7.94 -12.96 7.83
C PRO A 130 7.88 -13.46 6.38
N VAL A 131 6.75 -13.25 5.70
CA VAL A 131 6.59 -13.55 4.27
C VAL A 131 6.24 -12.26 3.54
N LEU A 132 7.22 -11.74 2.80
CA LEU A 132 7.08 -10.53 2.00
C LEU A 132 6.63 -10.87 0.57
N ILE A 133 5.49 -10.31 0.16
CA ILE A 133 4.99 -10.41 -1.21
C ILE A 133 5.39 -9.15 -1.98
N LEU A 134 6.18 -9.31 -3.04
CA LEU A 134 6.56 -8.22 -3.93
C LEU A 134 5.71 -8.27 -5.20
N HIS A 135 4.95 -7.22 -5.46
CA HIS A 135 4.25 -7.03 -6.73
C HIS A 135 5.10 -6.14 -7.63
N LEU A 136 5.60 -6.68 -8.74
CA LEU A 136 6.36 -5.92 -9.72
C LEU A 136 5.38 -5.28 -10.72
N LYS A 137 5.45 -3.97 -10.92
CA LYS A 137 4.60 -3.26 -11.90
C LYS A 137 5.22 -3.34 -13.29
N TRP A 138 4.82 -4.35 -14.07
CA TRP A 138 5.32 -4.61 -15.44
C TRP A 138 4.54 -3.90 -16.54
N PHE A 139 3.45 -3.23 -16.23
CA PHE A 139 2.60 -2.58 -17.22
C PHE A 139 2.64 -1.07 -17.04
N ASP A 140 3.00 -0.37 -18.10
CA ASP A 140 2.88 1.09 -18.19
C ASP A 140 1.69 1.42 -19.09
N TYR A 141 0.74 2.16 -18.55
CA TYR A 141 -0.47 2.59 -19.24
C TYR A 141 -0.26 4.01 -19.73
N ARG A 142 0.07 4.15 -21.02
CA ARG A 142 0.21 5.45 -21.69
C ARG A 142 -1.07 5.76 -22.46
N SER A 143 -1.22 7.01 -22.86
CA SER A 143 -2.41 7.50 -23.59
C SER A 143 -2.64 6.79 -24.94
N ASP A 144 -1.66 6.05 -25.44
CA ASP A 144 -1.70 5.24 -26.67
C ASP A 144 -1.93 3.73 -26.43
N GLY A 145 -1.99 3.28 -25.18
CA GLY A 145 -2.29 1.88 -24.83
C GLY A 145 -1.52 1.34 -23.63
N CYS A 146 -1.68 0.04 -23.37
CA CYS A 146 -0.93 -0.69 -22.35
C CYS A 146 0.31 -1.30 -22.98
N THR A 147 1.50 -0.89 -22.53
CA THR A 147 2.77 -1.51 -22.92
C THR A 147 3.32 -2.33 -21.77
N LYS A 148 3.63 -3.59 -22.05
CA LYS A 148 4.41 -4.43 -21.16
C LYS A 148 5.87 -3.97 -21.21
N LEU A 149 6.46 -3.71 -20.05
CA LEU A 149 7.88 -3.40 -19.88
C LEU A 149 8.78 -4.62 -20.12
#